data_AF-A0A0L6JMM4-F1
#
_entry.id   AF-A0A0L6JMM4-F1
#
_cell.length_a   1.000
_cell.length_b   1.000
_cell.length_c   1.000
_cell.angle_alpha   90.00
_cell.angle_beta   90.00
_cell.angle_gamma   90.00
#
_symmetry.space_group_name_H-M   'P 1'
#
loop_
_entity.id
_entity.type
_entity.pdbx_description
1 polymer ?
#
loop_
_entity_poly.entity_id
_entity_poly.type
_entity_poly.pdbx_seq_one_letter_code
_entity_poly.pdbx_strand_id
1 'polypeptide(L)'
;MALIFVTTVFTRISLPKGGYFNLGDVFVMISAVFLGRYYGFFVGGVGSAMADLYMGYTYYAPITLIVKGLEAFVVALLLGDKGAKNSIKTAAAVAIGAFIMVAGYFIAEGYILSFVDKNLGLAAAVTNLPFNLVQGCLSGVTAFFLFKVMAKANLLQLDPRDI
;
A
#
# COMPACT_ATOMS: atom_id res chain seq x y z
N MET A 1 5.93 -10.34 4.37
CA MET A 1 5.31 -10.03 5.68
C MET A 1 6.25 -9.17 6.51
N ALA A 2 7.35 -9.75 7.01
CA ALA A 2 8.27 -9.10 7.94
C ALA A 2 8.81 -7.76 7.40
N LEU A 3 9.22 -7.69 6.13
CA LEU A 3 9.76 -6.46 5.56
C LEU A 3 8.72 -5.32 5.53
N ILE A 4 7.47 -5.63 5.20
CA ILE A 4 6.36 -4.66 5.21
C ILE A 4 6.14 -4.19 6.65
N PHE A 5 6.03 -5.11 7.61
CA PHE A 5 5.88 -4.77 9.03
C PHE A 5 7.00 -3.84 9.52
N VAL A 6 8.26 -4.26 9.34
CA VAL A 6 9.44 -3.51 9.80
C VAL A 6 9.49 -2.12 9.16
N THR A 7 9.22 -2.04 7.86
CA THR A 7 9.27 -0.75 7.16
C THR A 7 8.11 0.15 7.55
N THR A 8 6.90 -0.38 7.76
CA THR A 8 5.76 0.41 8.28
C THR A 8 6.03 0.95 9.69
N VAL A 9 6.66 0.17 10.56
CA VAL A 9 6.96 0.57 11.96
C VAL A 9 8.13 1.55 12.03
N PHE A 10 9.27 1.19 11.44
CA PHE A 10 10.55 1.85 11.75
C PHE A 10 10.96 2.94 10.75
N THR A 11 10.23 3.11 9.64
CA THR A 11 10.55 4.14 8.64
C THR A 11 9.56 5.29 8.63
N ARG A 12 8.87 5.51 9.76
CA ARG A 12 7.95 6.63 9.92
C ARG A 12 8.70 7.96 9.98
N ILE A 13 8.60 8.72 8.90
CA ILE A 13 9.13 10.07 8.77
C ILE A 13 7.96 11.04 8.95
N SER A 14 7.97 11.85 10.00
CA SER A 14 6.92 12.84 10.26
C SER A 14 6.87 13.89 9.14
N LEU A 15 5.67 14.16 8.64
CA LEU A 15 5.46 15.19 7.62
C LEU A 15 5.14 16.55 8.27
N PRO A 16 5.50 17.68 7.63
CA PRO A 16 5.11 19.00 8.12
C PRO A 16 3.59 19.11 8.27
N LYS A 17 3.13 19.68 9.39
CA LYS A 17 1.71 19.87 9.74
C LYS A 17 0.92 18.61 10.12
N GLY A 18 1.57 17.47 10.32
CA GLY A 18 0.95 16.23 10.79
C GLY A 18 1.13 15.06 9.84
N GLY A 19 0.68 13.87 10.25
CA GLY A 19 0.85 12.64 9.48
C GLY A 19 2.30 12.13 9.42
N TYR A 20 2.49 11.01 8.73
CA TYR A 20 3.79 10.39 8.54
C TYR A 20 3.88 9.72 7.18
N PHE A 21 5.07 9.72 6.62
CA PHE A 21 5.44 8.86 5.50
C PHE A 21 6.09 7.57 6.02
N ASN A 22 5.83 6.43 5.42
CA ASN A 22 6.59 5.20 5.68
C ASN A 22 6.81 4.40 4.40
N LEU A 23 7.88 3.60 4.37
CA LEU A 23 8.25 2.75 3.23
C LEU A 23 7.41 1.47 3.11
N GLY A 24 6.48 1.21 4.04
CA GLY A 24 5.66 0.00 4.04
C GLY A 24 4.91 -0.22 2.73
N ASP A 25 4.25 0.81 2.21
CA ASP A 25 3.45 0.77 0.98
C ASP A 25 4.31 0.45 -0.25
N VAL A 26 5.55 0.93 -0.26
CA VAL A 26 6.52 0.57 -1.30
C VAL A 26 6.71 -0.95 -1.31
N PHE A 27 6.86 -1.57 -0.13
CA PHE A 27 7.01 -3.02 -0.03
C PHE A 27 5.70 -3.80 -0.22
N VAL A 28 4.55 -3.20 0.09
CA VAL A 28 3.22 -3.73 -0.30
C VAL A 28 3.15 -3.85 -1.83
N MET A 29 3.44 -2.78 -2.56
CA MET A 29 3.47 -2.81 -4.02
C MET A 29 4.55 -3.75 -4.55
N ILE A 30 5.74 -3.81 -3.95
CA ILE A 30 6.79 -4.76 -4.36
C ILE A 30 6.33 -6.20 -4.21
N SER A 31 5.61 -6.52 -3.13
CA SER A 31 5.11 -7.88 -2.91
C SER A 31 4.20 -8.37 -4.05
N ALA A 32 3.48 -7.46 -4.71
CA ALA A 32 2.64 -7.74 -5.87
C ALA A 32 3.42 -8.36 -7.04
N VAL A 33 4.69 -7.94 -7.23
CA VAL A 33 5.52 -8.38 -8.35
C VAL A 33 6.31 -9.65 -8.02
N PHE A 34 6.66 -9.86 -6.76
CA PHE A 34 7.41 -11.05 -6.34
C PHE A 34 6.53 -12.25 -6.02
N LEU A 35 5.29 -12.01 -5.58
CA LEU A 35 4.40 -13.04 -5.04
C LEU A 35 3.09 -13.15 -5.82
N GLY A 36 2.89 -12.32 -6.84
CA GLY A 36 1.65 -12.28 -7.62
C GLY A 36 0.46 -11.79 -6.80
N ARG A 37 -0.74 -11.95 -7.37
CA ARG A 37 -1.95 -11.27 -6.84
C ARG A 37 -2.42 -11.80 -5.49
N TYR A 38 -2.46 -13.12 -5.28
CA TYR A 38 -3.05 -13.72 -4.09
C TYR A 38 -2.10 -13.68 -2.90
N TYR A 39 -0.85 -14.09 -3.11
CA TYR A 39 0.15 -14.01 -2.05
C TYR A 39 0.59 -12.56 -1.81
N GLY A 40 0.61 -11.70 -2.83
CA GLY A 40 0.78 -10.26 -2.67
C GLY A 40 -0.34 -9.63 -1.84
N PHE A 41 -1.61 -9.97 -2.10
CA PHE A 41 -2.74 -9.56 -1.25
C PHE A 41 -2.52 -9.95 0.21
N PHE A 42 -2.24 -11.23 0.44
CA PHE A 42 -2.08 -11.75 1.80
C PHE A 42 -0.89 -11.07 2.50
N VAL A 43 0.24 -10.98 1.79
CA VAL A 43 1.48 -10.43 2.32
C VAL A 43 1.41 -8.92 2.59
N GLY A 44 0.82 -8.18 1.66
CA GLY A 44 0.52 -6.76 1.81
C GLY A 44 -0.38 -6.49 3.00
N GLY A 45 -1.53 -7.15 3.03
CA GLY A 45 -2.55 -6.96 4.05
C GLY A 45 -2.08 -7.31 5.47
N VAL A 46 -1.61 -8.54 5.67
CA VAL A 46 -1.24 -9.02 7.01
C VAL A 46 -0.02 -8.30 7.56
N GLY A 47 1.00 -8.04 6.72
CA GLY A 47 2.20 -7.32 7.16
C GLY A 47 1.88 -5.92 7.68
N SER A 48 1.03 -5.18 6.97
CA SER A 48 0.60 -3.85 7.39
C SER A 48 -0.37 -3.88 8.57
N ALA A 49 -1.31 -4.83 8.61
CA ALA A 49 -2.23 -4.96 9.73
C ALA A 49 -1.50 -5.29 11.05
N MET A 50 -0.45 -6.13 10.99
CA MET A 50 0.41 -6.39 12.15
C MET A 50 1.10 -5.12 12.63
N ALA A 51 1.48 -4.21 11.73
CA ALA A 51 2.10 -2.95 12.07
C ALA A 51 1.14 -2.03 12.84
N ASP A 52 -0.14 -2.01 12.44
CA ASP A 52 -1.19 -1.28 13.17
C ASP A 52 -1.40 -1.84 14.58
N LEU A 53 -1.46 -3.16 14.72
CA LEU A 53 -1.57 -3.83 16.03
C LEU A 53 -0.39 -3.47 16.94
N TYR A 54 0.83 -3.53 16.41
CA TYR A 54 2.04 -3.20 17.17
C TYR A 54 2.08 -1.73 17.61
N MET A 55 1.62 -0.82 16.76
CA MET A 55 1.67 0.63 17.03
C MET A 55 0.44 1.16 17.80
N GLY A 56 -0.47 0.27 18.21
CA GLY A 56 -1.65 0.63 19.01
C GLY A 56 -2.83 1.16 18.19
N TYR A 57 -2.76 1.13 16.86
CA TYR A 57 -3.86 1.50 15.95
C TYR A 57 -4.78 0.30 15.65
N THR A 58 -5.11 -0.49 16.68
CA THR A 58 -5.75 -1.81 16.53
C THR A 58 -7.02 -1.82 15.70
N TYR A 59 -7.85 -0.78 15.81
CA TYR A 59 -9.10 -0.65 15.04
C TYR A 59 -8.87 -0.44 13.54
N TYR A 60 -7.69 0.04 13.12
CA TYR A 60 -7.30 0.09 11.71
C TYR A 60 -6.89 -1.26 11.15
N ALA A 61 -6.45 -2.21 11.97
CA ALA A 61 -5.85 -3.46 11.48
C ALA A 61 -6.75 -4.25 10.49
N PRO A 62 -8.07 -4.44 10.73
CA PRO A 62 -8.94 -5.11 9.76
C PRO A 62 -9.10 -4.32 8.45
N ILE A 63 -9.18 -3.00 8.54
CA ILE A 63 -9.26 -2.10 7.39
C ILE A 63 -7.97 -2.17 6.57
N THR A 64 -6.83 -2.02 7.24
CA THR A 64 -5.50 -2.08 6.62
C THR A 64 -5.26 -3.41 5.94
N LEU A 65 -5.69 -4.54 6.53
CA LEU A 65 -5.60 -5.85 5.89
C LEU A 65 -6.28 -5.84 4.52
N ILE A 66 -7.50 -5.31 4.45
CA ILE A 66 -8.28 -5.26 3.20
C ILE A 66 -7.67 -4.24 2.24
N VAL A 67 -7.42 -3.01 2.69
CA VAL A 67 -6.94 -1.90 1.85
C VAL A 67 -5.56 -2.21 1.26
N LYS A 68 -4.61 -2.64 2.08
CA LYS A 68 -3.25 -2.98 1.63
C LYS A 68 -3.20 -4.28 0.83
N GLY A 69 -4.07 -5.24 1.19
CA GLY A 69 -4.25 -6.43 0.38
C GLY A 69 -4.73 -6.07 -1.03
N LEU A 70 -5.79 -5.26 -1.15
CA LEU A 70 -6.34 -4.84 -2.44
C LEU A 70 -5.36 -3.98 -3.24
N GLU A 71 -4.60 -3.11 -2.57
CA GLU A 71 -3.50 -2.36 -3.18
C GLU A 71 -2.51 -3.29 -3.88
N ALA A 72 -1.96 -4.29 -3.16
CA ALA A 72 -1.03 -5.26 -3.73
C ALA A 72 -1.69 -6.12 -4.82
N PHE A 73 -2.92 -6.58 -4.60
CA PHE A 73 -3.67 -7.42 -5.54
C PHE A 73 -3.85 -6.73 -6.89
N VAL A 74 -4.34 -5.49 -6.89
CA VAL A 74 -4.63 -4.76 -8.12
C VAL A 74 -3.34 -4.33 -8.82
N VAL A 75 -2.30 -3.95 -8.08
CA VAL A 75 -0.98 -3.69 -8.66
C VAL A 75 -0.46 -4.94 -9.38
N ALA A 76 -0.56 -6.13 -8.76
CA ALA A 76 -0.15 -7.38 -9.39
C ALA A 76 -0.96 -7.68 -10.66
N LEU A 77 -2.29 -7.53 -10.57
CA LEU A 77 -3.22 -7.77 -11.68
C LEU A 77 -2.93 -6.88 -12.89
N LEU A 78 -2.66 -5.60 -12.66
CA LEU A 78 -2.40 -4.62 -13.73
C LEU A 78 -1.01 -4.78 -14.36
N LEU A 79 -0.03 -5.22 -13.56
CA LEU A 79 1.30 -5.50 -14.08
C LEU A 79 1.28 -6.81 -14.90
N GLY A 80 0.78 -7.91 -14.34
CA GLY A 80 0.93 -9.24 -14.93
C GLY A 80 2.40 -9.55 -15.27
N ASP A 81 2.66 -10.68 -15.95
CA ASP A 81 4.02 -11.27 -16.14
C ASP A 81 5.13 -10.34 -16.65
N LYS A 82 4.76 -9.32 -17.42
CA LYS A 82 5.71 -8.45 -18.12
C LYS A 82 5.45 -6.97 -17.91
N GLY A 83 4.41 -6.58 -17.15
CA GLY A 83 3.97 -5.18 -17.08
C GLY A 83 4.97 -4.24 -16.43
N ALA A 84 5.79 -4.74 -15.50
CA ALA A 84 6.81 -3.94 -14.84
C ALA A 84 7.94 -3.46 -15.80
N LYS A 85 8.12 -4.11 -16.97
CA LYS A 85 9.02 -3.61 -18.03
C LYS A 85 8.41 -2.41 -18.77
N ASN A 86 7.08 -2.36 -18.93
CA ASN A 86 6.40 -1.27 -19.62
C ASN A 86 6.14 -0.09 -18.67
N SER A 87 6.74 1.08 -18.93
CA SER A 87 6.63 2.26 -18.06
C SER A 87 5.20 2.77 -17.89
N ILE A 88 4.39 2.80 -18.94
CA ILE A 88 3.00 3.27 -18.86
C ILE A 88 2.18 2.33 -17.97
N LYS A 89 2.31 1.01 -18.19
CA LYS A 89 1.63 0.02 -17.34
C LYS A 89 2.08 0.11 -15.88
N THR A 90 3.39 0.28 -15.65
CA THR A 90 3.93 0.42 -14.29
C THR A 90 3.37 1.66 -13.60
N ALA A 91 3.36 2.81 -14.29
CA ALA A 91 2.84 4.06 -13.76
C ALA A 91 1.34 3.96 -13.46
N ALA A 92 0.55 3.36 -14.36
CA ALA A 92 -0.87 3.13 -14.15
C ALA A 92 -1.13 2.20 -12.96
N ALA A 93 -0.38 1.10 -12.84
CA ALA A 93 -0.52 0.15 -11.73
C ALA A 93 -0.26 0.80 -10.38
N VAL A 94 0.86 1.52 -10.22
CA VAL A 94 1.18 2.19 -8.94
C VAL A 94 0.21 3.32 -8.62
N ALA A 95 -0.27 4.06 -9.64
CA ALA A 95 -1.25 5.13 -9.44
C ALA A 95 -2.61 4.57 -8.98
N ILE A 96 -3.06 3.47 -9.58
CA ILE A 96 -4.31 2.80 -9.20
C ILE A 96 -4.17 2.15 -7.81
N GLY A 97 -3.02 1.54 -7.49
CA GLY A 97 -2.72 1.04 -6.14
C GLY A 97 -2.78 2.14 -5.09
N ALA A 98 -2.11 3.27 -5.34
CA ALA A 98 -2.15 4.43 -4.45
C ALA A 98 -3.58 5.00 -4.31
N PHE A 99 -4.37 5.00 -5.39
CA PHE A 99 -5.77 5.42 -5.33
C PHE A 99 -6.62 4.49 -4.46
N ILE A 100 -6.46 3.17 -4.59
CA ILE A 100 -7.15 2.19 -3.74
C ILE A 100 -6.83 2.43 -2.28
N MET A 101 -5.55 2.68 -1.97
CA MET A 101 -5.11 3.00 -0.62
C MET A 101 -5.81 4.25 -0.10
N VAL A 102 -5.72 5.37 -0.82
CA VAL A 102 -6.31 6.66 -0.40
C VAL A 102 -7.83 6.55 -0.25
N ALA A 103 -8.52 5.97 -1.24
CA ALA A 103 -9.97 5.80 -1.21
C ALA A 103 -10.41 4.85 -0.10
N GLY A 104 -9.68 3.75 0.11
CA GLY A 104 -9.95 2.76 1.14
C GLY A 104 -9.89 3.36 2.54
N TYR A 105 -8.82 4.09 2.86
CA TYR A 105 -8.71 4.79 4.15
C TYR A 105 -9.73 5.92 4.29
N PHE A 106 -10.00 6.70 3.24
CA PHE A 106 -11.00 7.77 3.29
C PHE A 106 -12.40 7.22 3.60
N ILE A 107 -12.82 6.15 2.91
CA ILE A 107 -14.12 5.50 3.14
C ILE A 107 -14.17 4.88 4.54
N ALA A 108 -13.10 4.19 4.94
CA ALA A 108 -13.06 3.54 6.25
C ALA A 108 -13.12 4.56 7.39
N GLU A 109 -12.31 5.61 7.36
CA GLU A 109 -12.34 6.67 8.39
C GLU A 109 -13.66 7.45 8.38
N GLY A 110 -14.18 7.75 7.19
CA GLY A 110 -15.41 8.53 7.03
C GLY A 110 -16.65 7.81 7.55
N TYR A 111 -16.76 6.50 7.27
CA TYR A 111 -18.02 5.79 7.37
C TYR A 111 -17.98 4.48 8.15
N ILE A 112 -16.82 3.85 8.36
CA ILE A 112 -16.74 2.54 9.03
C ILE A 112 -16.22 2.72 10.45
N LEU A 113 -15.05 3.34 10.59
CA LEU A 113 -14.37 3.51 11.87
C LEU A 113 -15.03 4.59 12.73
N SER A 114 -15.87 5.46 12.16
CA SER A 114 -16.69 6.41 12.91
C SER A 114 -17.70 5.75 13.85
N PHE A 115 -18.04 4.47 13.63
CA PHE A 115 -18.83 3.68 14.58
C PHE A 115 -18.01 3.15 15.77
N VAL A 116 -16.68 3.13 15.65
CA VAL A 116 -15.75 2.56 16.65
C VAL A 116 -15.10 3.65 17.49
N ASP A 117 -14.66 4.74 16.85
CA ASP A 117 -14.05 5.90 17.49
C ASP A 117 -14.77 7.18 17.06
N LYS A 118 -15.31 7.93 18.04
CA LYS A 118 -16.05 9.18 17.79
C LYS A 118 -15.17 10.33 17.30
N ASN A 119 -13.84 10.19 17.43
CA ASN A 119 -12.89 11.14 16.86
C ASN A 119 -12.67 10.90 15.35
N LEU A 120 -13.15 9.77 14.82
CA LEU A 120 -13.18 9.46 13.40
C LEU A 120 -14.52 9.86 12.78
N GLY A 121 -14.57 9.90 11.46
CA GLY A 121 -15.70 10.39 10.68
C GLY A 121 -15.26 11.24 9.51
N LEU A 122 -16.23 11.79 8.78
CA LEU A 122 -15.96 12.54 7.55
C LEU A 122 -14.99 13.72 7.76
N ALA A 123 -15.09 14.42 8.88
CA ALA A 123 -14.18 15.52 9.21
C ALA A 123 -12.73 15.01 9.35
N ALA A 124 -12.50 13.93 10.09
CA ALA A 124 -11.18 13.33 10.24
C ALA A 124 -10.66 12.78 8.90
N ALA A 125 -11.50 12.11 8.12
CA ALA A 125 -11.14 11.60 6.79
C ALA A 125 -10.70 12.73 5.84
N VAL A 126 -11.38 13.88 5.86
CA VAL A 126 -11.00 15.07 5.08
C VAL A 126 -9.68 15.67 5.60
N THR A 127 -9.46 15.70 6.92
CA THR A 127 -8.18 16.14 7.49
C THR A 127 -7.02 15.21 7.14
N ASN A 128 -7.26 13.90 7.07
CA ASN A 128 -6.23 12.90 6.77
C ASN A 128 -5.96 12.73 5.27
N LEU A 129 -6.91 13.12 4.41
CA LEU A 129 -6.83 12.95 2.96
C LEU A 129 -5.54 13.53 2.34
N PRO A 130 -5.07 14.76 2.66
CA PRO A 130 -3.81 15.28 2.12
C PRO A 130 -2.60 14.42 2.51
N PHE A 131 -2.55 13.89 3.74
CA PHE A 131 -1.45 13.04 4.18
C PHE A 131 -1.46 11.69 3.46
N ASN A 132 -2.63 11.08 3.29
CA ASN A 132 -2.79 9.84 2.51
C ASN A 132 -2.43 10.05 1.03
N LEU A 133 -2.78 11.19 0.44
CA LEU A 133 -2.38 11.53 -0.93
C LEU A 133 -0.86 11.65 -1.06
N VAL A 134 -0.19 12.31 -0.11
CA VAL A 134 1.28 12.41 -0.09
C VAL A 134 1.92 11.04 0.11
N GLN A 135 1.42 10.23 1.04
CA GLN A 135 1.87 8.85 1.28
C GLN A 135 1.76 7.99 0.02
N GLY A 136 0.61 8.02 -0.64
CA GLY A 136 0.35 7.28 -1.88
C GLY A 136 1.23 7.73 -3.03
N CYS A 137 1.38 9.06 -3.23
CA CYS A 137 2.26 9.62 -4.25
C CYS A 137 3.72 9.23 -4.03
N LEU A 138 4.27 9.46 -2.83
CA LEU A 138 5.66 9.14 -2.52
C LEU A 138 5.92 7.65 -2.68
N SER A 139 5.05 6.80 -2.12
CA SER A 139 5.21 5.35 -2.21
C SER A 139 5.09 4.85 -3.65
N GLY A 140 4.12 5.34 -4.41
CA GLY A 140 3.93 4.98 -5.81
C GLY A 140 5.10 5.40 -6.71
N VAL A 141 5.63 6.61 -6.51
CA VAL A 141 6.83 7.09 -7.23
C VAL A 141 8.05 6.24 -6.87
N THR A 142 8.28 5.96 -5.59
CA THR A 142 9.39 5.11 -5.15
C THR A 142 9.24 3.68 -5.70
N ALA A 143 8.06 3.09 -5.63
CA ALA A 143 7.77 1.77 -6.18
C ALA A 143 7.99 1.72 -7.70
N PHE A 144 7.57 2.75 -8.44
CA PHE A 144 7.82 2.86 -9.88
C PHE A 144 9.31 2.76 -10.22
N PHE A 145 10.14 3.56 -9.55
CA PHE A 145 11.59 3.53 -9.80
C PHE A 145 12.21 2.19 -9.41
N LEU A 146 11.80 1.61 -8.28
CA LEU A 146 12.28 0.30 -7.85
C LEU A 146 11.90 -0.80 -8.85
N PHE A 147 10.68 -0.78 -9.38
CA PHE A 147 10.29 -1.71 -10.45
C PHE A 147 11.16 -1.56 -11.69
N LYS A 148 11.56 -0.34 -12.07
CA LYS A 148 12.49 -0.13 -13.20
C LYS A 148 13.90 -0.63 -12.92
N VAL A 149 14.41 -0.42 -11.72
CA VAL A 149 15.71 -0.96 -11.30
C VAL A 149 15.68 -2.48 -11.32
N MET A 150 14.65 -3.10 -10.73
CA MET A 150 14.49 -4.56 -10.69
C MET A 150 14.31 -5.16 -12.09
N ALA A 151 13.56 -4.50 -12.98
CA ALA A 151 13.42 -4.91 -14.37
C ALA A 151 14.76 -4.92 -15.10
N LYS A 152 15.58 -3.88 -14.90
CA LYS A 152 16.92 -3.77 -15.50
C LYS A 152 17.89 -4.81 -14.94
N ALA A 153 17.75 -5.16 -13.66
CA ALA A 153 18.55 -6.18 -12.99
C ALA A 153 18.07 -7.62 -13.26
N ASN A 154 17.04 -7.83 -14.10
CA ASN A 154 16.42 -9.14 -14.36
C ASN A 154 15.92 -9.87 -13.10
N LEU A 155 15.50 -9.12 -12.08
CA LEU A 155 14.98 -9.67 -10.82
C LEU A 155 13.47 -9.96 -10.87
N LEU A 156 12.81 -9.56 -11.96
CA LEU A 156 11.37 -9.73 -12.13
C LEU A 156 11.08 -11.11 -12.72
N GLN A 157 10.87 -12.08 -11.84
CA GLN A 157 10.37 -13.41 -12.19
C GLN A 157 8.91 -13.48 -11.74
N LEU A 158 7.99 -13.37 -12.70
CA LEU A 158 6.59 -13.69 -12.45
C LEU A 158 6.39 -15.13 -12.91
N ASP A 159 6.00 -16.01 -11.99
CA ASP A 159 5.62 -17.38 -12.31
C ASP A 159 4.27 -17.34 -13.06
N PRO A 160 4.16 -17.94 -14.25
CA PRO A 160 2.91 -17.97 -15.01
C PRO A 160 1.72 -18.58 -14.26
N ARG A 161 1.97 -19.31 -13.16
CA ARG A 161 0.97 -19.95 -12.32
C ARG A 161 0.32 -19.02 -11.29
N ASP A 162 0.85 -17.81 -11.11
CA ASP A 162 0.31 -16.79 -10.21
C ASP A 162 -0.64 -15.77 -10.92
N ILE A 163 -0.93 -16.02 -12.21
CA ILE A 163 -1.92 -15.33 -13.09
C ILE A 163 -3.22 -16.12 -13.22
#